data_AF-A0A350AI00-F1
#
_entry.id   AF-A0A350AI00-F1
#
_cell.length_a   1.000
_cell.length_b   1.000
_cell.length_c   1.000
_cell.angle_alpha   90.00
_cell.angle_beta   90.00
_cell.angle_gamma   90.00
#
_symmetry.space_group_name_H-M   'P 1'
#
loop_
_entity.id
_entity.type
_entity.pdbx_description
1 polymer ?
#
loop_
_entity_poly.entity_id
_entity_poly.type
_entity_poly.pdbx_seq_one_letter_code
_entity_poly.pdbx_strand_id
1 'polypeptide(L)' 'VTVVLVKLVGLVTPLRVDAETETNGLDLSVHGERAYDHNS' A
#
# COMPACT_ATOMS: atom_id res chain seq x y z
N VAL A 1 11.35 -19.36 7.07
CA VAL A 1 11.32 -19.16 5.60
C VAL A 1 10.71 -17.81 5.21
N THR A 2 9.58 -17.39 5.80
CA THR A 2 8.89 -16.12 5.48
C THR A 2 9.80 -14.89 5.46
N VAL A 3 10.69 -14.74 6.44
CA VAL A 3 11.65 -13.62 6.51
C VAL A 3 12.56 -13.56 5.27
N VAL A 4 12.96 -14.72 4.73
CA VAL A 4 13.79 -14.80 3.54
C VAL A 4 13.00 -14.37 2.31
N LEU A 5 11.75 -14.83 2.17
CA LEU A 5 10.87 -14.47 1.06
C LEU A 5 10.56 -12.96 1.05
N VAL A 6 10.19 -12.39 2.20
CA VAL A 6 9.90 -10.95 2.30
C VAL A 6 11.11 -10.10 1.93
N LYS A 7 12.33 -10.51 2.32
CA LYS A 7 13.56 -9.78 1.96
C LYS A 7 13.91 -9.91 0.48
N LEU A 8 13.73 -11.09 -0.12
CA LEU A 8 13.99 -11.29 -1.54
C LEU A 8 13.00 -10.52 -2.42
N VAL A 9 11.71 -10.62 -2.09
CA VAL A 9 10.65 -9.90 -2.81
C VAL A 9 10.81 -8.39 -2.60
N GLY A 10 11.06 -7.93 -1.37
CA GLY A 10 11.27 -6.52 -1.03
C GLY A 10 12.48 -5.86 -1.70
N LEU A 11 13.42 -6.64 -2.22
CA LEU A 11 14.58 -6.13 -2.98
C LEU A 11 14.21 -5.79 -4.43
N VAL A 12 13.31 -6.57 -5.04
CA VAL A 12 12.90 -6.40 -6.45
C VAL A 12 11.66 -5.54 -6.57
N THR A 13 10.68 -5.76 -5.69
CA THR A 13 9.42 -5.03 -5.64
C THR A 13 9.28 -4.39 -4.25
N PRO A 14 9.33 -3.05 -4.12
CA PRO A 14 9.15 -2.40 -2.83
C PRO A 14 7.77 -2.74 -2.28
N LEU A 15 7.73 -3.42 -1.13
CA LEU A 15 6.49 -3.95 -0.55
C LEU A 15 5.71 -2.91 0.26
N ARG A 16 6.35 -1.81 0.66
CA ARG A 16 5.73 -0.71 1.39
C ARG A 16 5.72 0.53 0.51
N VAL A 17 4.57 1.21 0.49
CA VAL A 17 4.39 2.50 -0.18
C VAL A 17 5.14 3.62 0.55
N ASP A 18 5.28 4.78 -0.10
CA ASP A 18 5.87 5.96 0.53
C ASP A 18 4.96 6.56 1.62
N ALA A 19 5.52 7.47 2.43
CA ALA A 19 4.82 8.04 3.57
C ALA A 19 3.62 8.91 3.21
N GLU A 20 3.63 9.56 2.04
CA GLU A 20 2.52 10.38 1.57
C GLU A 20 1.34 9.49 1.15
N THR A 21 1.62 8.46 0.34
CA THR A 21 0.62 7.44 -0.06
C THR A 21 0.05 6.71 1.16
N GLU A 22 0.88 6.41 2.17
CA GLU A 22 0.43 5.81 3.44
C GLU A 22 -0.50 6.76 4.23
N THR A 23 -0.20 8.07 4.25
CA THR A 23 -1.00 9.07 4.98
C THR A 23 -2.32 9.39 4.29
N ASN A 24 -2.32 9.49 2.96
CA ASN A 24 -3.50 9.80 2.17
C ASN A 24 -4.43 8.59 1.96
N GLY A 25 -3.93 7.38 2.22
CA GLY A 25 -4.68 6.12 2.10
C GLY A 25 -4.58 5.51 0.71
N LEU A 26 -4.42 4.18 0.65
CA LEU A 26 -4.15 3.45 -0.59
C LEU A 26 -5.35 3.44 -1.54
N ASP A 27 -6.57 3.37 -1.02
CA ASP A 27 -7.79 3.39 -1.83
C ASP A 27 -7.81 4.65 -2.71
N LEU A 28 -7.50 5.81 -2.11
CA LEU A 28 -7.45 7.09 -2.81
C LEU A 28 -6.23 7.23 -3.72
N SER A 29 -5.06 6.86 -3.22
CA SER A 29 -3.77 7.16 -3.88
C SER A 29 -3.36 6.13 -4.94
N VAL A 30 -3.77 4.87 -4.81
CA VAL A 30 -3.39 3.77 -5.72
C VAL A 30 -4.58 3.28 -6.54
N HIS A 31 -5.78 3.27 -5.96
CA HIS A 31 -6.97 2.75 -6.63
C HIS A 31 -7.87 3.86 -7.20
N GLY A 32 -7.64 5.13 -6.79
CA GLY A 32 -8.40 6.29 -7.28
C GLY A 32 -9.85 6.30 -6.81
N GLU A 33 -10.18 5.52 -5.78
CA GLU A 33 -11.53 5.32 -5.29
C GLU A 33 -11.59 5.50 -3.76
N ARG A 34 -12.81 5.68 -3.24
CA ARG A 34 -13.06 5.58 -1.80
C ARG A 34 -13.81 4.27 -1.59
N ALA A 35 -13.28 3.37 -0.76
CA ALA A 35 -13.93 2.09 -0.49
C ALA A 35 -15.36 2.25 0.09
N TYR A 36 -15.61 3.37 0.79
CA TYR A 36 -16.93 3.74 1.30
C TYR A 36 -17.20 5.21 1.01
N ASP A 37 -18.38 5.51 0.44
CA ASP A 37 -18.92 6.86 0.43
C ASP A 37 -19.37 7.22 1.85
N HIS A 38 -18.87 8.34 2.38
CA HIS A 38 -19.45 8.97 3.56
C HIS A 38 -20.79 9.61 3.16
N ASN A 39 -21.78 8.80 2.85
CA ASN A 39 -23.16 9.26 2.77
C ASN A 39 -23.77 9.14 4.18
N SER A 40 -24.07 10.29 4.77
CA SER A 40 -24.72 10.39 6.09
C SER A 40 -26.22 10.12 6.01
#